data_AF-A0A7V0I9X1-F1
#
_entry.id   AF-A0A7V0I9X1-F1
#
_cell.length_a   1.000
_cell.length_b   1.000
_cell.length_c   1.000
_cell.angle_alpha   90.00
_cell.angle_beta   90.00
_cell.angle_gamma   90.00
#
_symmetry.space_group_name_H-M   'P 1'
#
loop_
_entity.id
_entity.type
_entity.pdbx_description
1 polymer ?
#
loop_
_entity_poly.entity_id
_entity_poly.type
_entity_poly.pdbx_seq_one_letter_code
_entity_poly.pdbx_strand_id
1 'polypeptide(L)' 'MALKEPFMVKCVLGNNDLELSPDSGESFLIKDIQIYNPASDYVTLTIDKVTVGYFRVGGVLGSH' A
#
# COMPACT_ATOMS: atom_id res chain seq x y z
N MET A 1 -12.47 -15.35 -4.78
CA MET A 1 -12.17 -15.28 -6.23
C MET A 1 -10.73 -15.72 -6.42
N ALA A 2 -10.44 -16.60 -7.38
CA ALA A 2 -9.06 -16.95 -7.72
C ALA A 2 -8.30 -15.68 -8.16
N LEU A 3 -7.00 -15.62 -7.92
CA LEU A 3 -6.12 -14.57 -8.44
C LEU A 3 -6.39 -14.40 -9.95
N LYS A 4 -6.89 -13.23 -10.38
CA LYS A 4 -7.10 -12.91 -11.82
C LYS A 4 -5.79 -13.07 -12.60
N GLU A 5 -4.66 -12.81 -11.94
CA GLU A 5 -3.30 -13.04 -12.43
C GLU A 5 -2.35 -13.29 -11.24
N PRO A 6 -1.38 -14.23 -11.35
CA PRO A 6 -0.32 -14.36 -10.34
C PRO A 6 0.48 -13.06 -10.26
N PHE A 7 0.74 -12.57 -9.05
CA PHE A 7 1.57 -11.38 -8.79
C PHE A 7 1.00 -10.06 -9.36
N MET A 8 -0.31 -9.85 -9.27
CA MET A 8 -0.91 -8.54 -9.56
C MET A 8 -0.32 -7.46 -8.65
N VAL A 9 0.58 -6.62 -9.19
CA VAL A 9 1.18 -5.48 -8.47
C VAL A 9 0.48 -4.21 -8.92
N LYS A 10 -0.12 -3.48 -7.98
CA LYS A 10 -0.59 -2.10 -8.17
C LYS A 10 0.51 -1.16 -7.71
N CYS A 11 0.92 -0.23 -8.58
CA CYS A 11 2.07 0.64 -8.34
C CYS A 11 1.71 2.09 -8.63
N VAL A 12 2.23 2.99 -7.80
CA VAL A 12 2.23 4.44 -8.01
C VAL A 12 3.68 4.92 -8.00
N LEU A 13 4.00 5.91 -8.83
CA LEU A 13 5.32 6.52 -8.90
C LEU A 13 5.24 8.00 -8.51
N GLY A 14 6.36 8.53 -7.99
CA GLY A 14 6.45 9.90 -7.52
C GLY A 14 5.90 10.09 -6.11
N ASN A 15 5.67 11.34 -5.73
CA ASN A 15 5.15 11.71 -4.41
C ASN A 15 3.61 11.73 -4.40
N ASN A 16 3.00 10.58 -4.70
CA ASN A 16 1.55 10.41 -4.73
C ASN A 16 1.15 9.20 -3.89
N ASP A 17 -0.06 9.24 -3.32
CA ASP A 17 -0.62 8.12 -2.58
C ASP A 17 -1.16 7.05 -3.53
N LEU A 18 -1.03 5.77 -3.14
CA LEU A 18 -1.67 4.66 -3.85
C LEU A 18 -3.06 4.43 -3.29
N GLU A 19 -4.08 4.82 -4.04
CA GLU A 19 -5.48 4.53 -3.71
C GLU A 19 -6.00 3.32 -4.50
N LEU A 20 -6.71 2.43 -3.82
CA LEU A 20 -7.31 1.24 -4.40
C LEU A 20 -8.81 1.23 -4.08
N SER A 21 -9.64 1.01 -5.09
CA SER A 21 -11.09 0.86 -4.93
C SER A 21 -11.53 -0.38 -5.71
N PRO A 22 -12.08 -1.41 -5.04
CA PRO A 22 -12.62 -2.56 -5.76
C PRO A 22 -13.93 -2.20 -6.44
N ASP A 23 -14.24 -2.90 -7.53
CA ASP A 23 -15.54 -2.80 -8.17
C ASP A 23 -16.65 -3.36 -7.27
N SER A 24 -17.90 -3.00 -7.56
CA SER A 24 -19.06 -3.47 -6.78
C SER A 24 -19.13 -5.00 -6.74
N GLY A 25 -19.10 -5.56 -5.52
CA GLY A 25 -19.11 -7.01 -5.30
C GLY A 25 -17.73 -7.67 -5.36
N GLU A 26 -16.66 -6.90 -5.59
CA GLU A 26 -15.28 -7.37 -5.51
C GLU A 26 -14.61 -6.89 -4.21
N SER A 27 -13.45 -7.47 -3.89
CA SER A 27 -12.61 -7.07 -2.75
C SER A 27 -11.14 -7.31 -3.08
N PHE A 28 -10.26 -6.49 -2.49
CA PHE A 28 -8.82 -6.70 -2.56
C PHE A 28 -8.31 -7.35 -1.27
N LEU A 29 -7.49 -8.39 -1.43
CA LEU A 29 -6.68 -8.94 -0.36
C LEU A 29 -5.23 -8.52 -0.59
N ILE A 30 -4.77 -7.57 0.20
CA ILE A 30 -3.38 -7.11 0.16
C ILE A 30 -2.51 -8.11 0.92
N LYS A 31 -1.49 -8.65 0.26
CA LYS A 31 -0.59 -9.66 0.84
C LYS A 31 0.79 -9.10 1.19
N ASP A 32 1.21 -8.07 0.47
CA ASP A 32 2.51 -7.43 0.62
C ASP A 32 2.40 -5.97 0.18
N ILE A 33 3.22 -5.10 0.77
CA ILE A 33 3.34 -3.69 0.45
C ILE A 33 4.82 -3.37 0.36
N GLN A 34 5.26 -2.93 -0.82
CA GLN A 34 6.66 -2.60 -1.08
C GLN A 34 6.80 -1.10 -1.30
N ILE A 35 7.69 -0.48 -0.53
CA ILE A 35 7.99 0.94 -0.61
C ILE A 35 9.46 1.09 -0.93
N TYR A 36 9.76 1.82 -2.00
CA TYR A 36 11.12 2.04 -2.47
C TYR A 36 11.39 3.54 -2.57
N ASN A 37 12.45 4.00 -1.91
CA ASN A 37 12.87 5.40 -1.88
C ASN A 37 11.71 6.37 -1.51
N PRO A 38 11.18 6.28 -0.27
CA PRO A 38 10.00 7.04 0.10
C PRO A 38 10.28 8.53 0.17
N ALA A 39 9.27 9.34 -0.16
CA ALA A 39 9.32 10.80 -0.02
C ALA A 39 9.15 11.27 1.44
N SER A 40 8.64 10.40 2.32
CA SER A 40 8.40 10.65 3.74
C SER A 40 8.93 9.49 4.58
N ASP A 41 9.31 9.76 5.83
CA ASP A 41 9.84 8.74 6.74
C ASP A 41 8.78 7.74 7.23
N TYR A 42 7.49 8.07 7.08
CA TYR A 42 6.37 7.25 7.55
C TYR A 42 5.33 7.02 6.45
N VAL A 43 4.74 5.82 6.47
CA VAL A 43 3.56 5.48 5.68
C VAL A 43 2.37 5.26 6.61
N THR A 44 1.20 5.75 6.20
CA THR A 44 -0.07 5.49 6.86
C THR A 44 -0.93 4.66 5.92
N LEU A 45 -1.43 3.52 6.41
CA LEU A 45 -2.34 2.66 5.65
C LEU A 45 -3.74 2.83 6.22
N THR A 46 -4.68 3.17 5.34
CA THR A 46 -6.09 3.38 5.71
C THR A 46 -6.99 2.51 4.85
N ILE A 47 -8.04 1.97 5.48
CA ILE A 47 -9.21 1.42 4.80
C ILE A 47 -10.37 2.32 5.17
N ASP A 48 -10.96 2.98 4.16
CA ASP A 48 -11.92 4.07 4.33
C ASP A 48 -11.37 5.16 5.28
N LYS A 49 -11.96 5.30 6.47
CA LYS A 49 -11.57 6.27 7.49
C LYS A 49 -10.80 5.66 8.67
N VAL A 50 -10.42 4.39 8.57
CA VAL A 50 -9.78 3.64 9.64
C VAL A 50 -8.32 3.41 9.31
N THR A 51 -7.42 3.88 10.19
CA THR A 51 -6.00 3.56 10.11
C THR A 51 -5.78 2.12 10.56
N VAL A 52 -5.23 1.31 9.65
CA VAL A 52 -4.94 -0.11 9.87
C VAL A 52 -3.44 -0.38 9.98
N GLY A 53 -2.60 0.61 9.65
CA GLY A 53 -1.16 0.50 9.75
C GLY A 53 -0.50 1.87 9.79
N TYR A 54 0.56 1.97 10.57
CA TYR A 54 1.43 3.13 10.62
C TYR A 54 2.84 2.64 10.85
N PHE A 55 3.70 2.81 9.85
CA PHE A 55 5.04 2.21 9.83
C PHE A 55 6.06 3.24 9.44
N ARG A 56 7.26 3.10 9.99
CA ARG A 56 8.40 3.85 9.51
C ARG A 56 8.93 3.14 8.27
N VAL A 57 9.17 3.90 7.21
CA VAL A 57 9.64 3.37 5.92
C VAL A 57 10.90 4.07 5.43
N GLY A 58 11.32 5.13 6.11
CA GLY A 58 12.49 5.93 5.77
C GLY A 58 13.30 6.44 6.97
N GLY A 59 14.23 7.34 6.68
CA GLY A 59 15.16 7.91 7.64
C GLY A 59 16.31 6.97 8.03
N VAL A 60 17.18 7.45 8.92
CA VAL A 60 18.49 6.84 9.23
C VAL A 60 18.37 5.40 9.77
N LEU A 61 17.27 5.07 10.45
CA LEU A 61 17.07 3.76 11.08
C LEU A 61 16.33 2.75 10.19
N GLY A 62 15.99 3.12 8.94
CA GLY A 62 15.29 2.24 7.99
C GLY A 62 13.84 1.93 8.39
N SER A 63 13.29 0.88 7.77
CA SER A 63 11.90 0.48 7.92
C SER A 63 11.64 -0.40 9.15
N HIS A 64 10.60 -0.10 9.92
CA HIS A 64 10.10 -0.92 11.04
C HIS A 64 8.62 -0.67 11.34
#